data_AF-A0A1F7JAZ9-F1
#
_entry.id   AF-A0A1F7JAZ9-F1
#
_cell.length_a   1.000
_cell.length_b   1.000
_cell.length_c   1.000
_cell.angle_alpha   90.00
_cell.angle_beta   90.00
_cell.angle_gamma   90.00
#
_symmetry.space_group_name_H-M   'P 1'
#
loop_
_entity.id
_entity.type
_entity.pdbx_description
1 polymer ?
#
loop_
_entity_poly.entity_id
_entity_poly.type
_entity_poly.pdbx_seq_one_letter_code
_entity_poly.pdbx_strand_id
1 'polypeptide(L)'
;MTCFDWKGYITLAKRLAKNITDSSKRSSVSRAYYGVYCLSRNYAISQGLANTRSSRMHRDVATFYNQRAETRIIATYLGRLRDNRNKCDYDDSVSNLNNIVILSLQQADEIVKNLPT
;
A
#
# COMPACT_ATOMS: atom_id res chain seq x y z
N MET A 1 -9.77 15.84 18.28
CA MET A 1 -8.57 15.25 17.63
C MET A 1 -9.02 14.69 16.29
N THR A 2 -8.52 15.21 15.17
CA THR A 2 -8.86 14.68 13.84
C THR A 2 -7.96 13.48 13.55
N CYS A 3 -8.54 12.29 13.35
CA CYS A 3 -7.80 11.14 12.87
C CYS A 3 -7.36 11.40 11.42
N PHE A 4 -6.13 11.02 11.06
CA PHE A 4 -5.64 11.15 9.69
C PHE A 4 -6.38 10.15 8.78
N ASP A 5 -7.01 10.65 7.70
CA ASP A 5 -7.65 9.80 6.71
C ASP A 5 -6.62 9.24 5.72
N TRP A 6 -6.28 7.97 5.90
CA TRP A 6 -5.34 7.25 5.03
C TRP A 6 -5.84 7.11 3.58
N LYS A 7 -7.15 7.23 3.31
CA LYS A 7 -7.67 7.29 1.93
C LYS A 7 -7.19 8.54 1.18
N GLY A 8 -6.84 9.60 1.92
CA GLY A 8 -6.22 10.80 1.37
C GLY A 8 -4.91 10.51 0.62
N TYR A 9 -4.12 9.53 1.07
CA TYR A 9 -2.90 9.11 0.36
C TYR A 9 -3.18 8.36 -0.95
N ILE A 10 -4.27 7.59 -1.02
CA ILE A 10 -4.68 6.92 -2.27
C ILE A 10 -5.13 7.98 -3.29
N THR A 11 -5.90 8.97 -2.84
CA THR A 11 -6.30 10.12 -3.66
C THR A 11 -5.09 10.91 -4.16
N LEU A 12 -4.12 11.18 -3.28
CA LEU A 12 -2.88 11.85 -3.63
C LEU A 12 -2.06 11.04 -4.64
N ALA A 13 -1.96 9.72 -4.47
CA ALA A 13 -1.27 8.84 -5.41
C ALA A 13 -1.85 8.97 -6.84
N LYS A 14 -3.18 8.88 -6.97
CA LYS A 14 -3.87 9.06 -8.26
C LYS A 14 -3.61 10.42 -8.92
N ARG A 15 -3.42 11.48 -8.12
CA ARG A 15 -3.06 12.81 -8.63
C ARG A 15 -1.61 12.84 -9.11
N LEU A 16 -0.69 12.31 -8.32
CA LEU A 16 0.74 12.28 -8.64
C LEU A 16 1.05 11.44 -9.89
N ALA A 17 0.33 10.35 -10.09
CA ALA A 17 0.49 9.48 -11.27
C ALA A 17 0.20 10.18 -12.60
N LYS A 18 -0.55 11.28 -12.61
CA LYS A 18 -0.83 12.07 -13.82
C LYS A 18 0.37 12.90 -14.28
N ASN A 19 1.34 13.14 -13.41
CA ASN A 19 2.52 13.90 -13.75
C ASN A 19 3.53 13.03 -14.51
N ILE A 20 4.29 13.65 -15.40
CA ILE A 20 5.28 12.93 -16.22
C ILE A 20 6.60 12.66 -15.48
N THR A 21 6.88 13.40 -14.40
CA THR A 21 8.17 13.35 -13.70
C THR A 21 8.36 12.04 -12.94
N ASP A 22 9.61 11.58 -12.91
CA ASP A 22 10.04 10.38 -12.20
C ASP A 22 9.70 10.47 -10.69
N SER A 23 10.01 11.62 -10.08
CA SER A 23 9.72 11.91 -8.67
C SER A 23 8.23 11.81 -8.32
N SER A 24 7.35 12.31 -9.18
CA SER A 24 5.90 12.22 -8.96
C SER A 24 5.42 10.78 -9.05
N LYS A 25 5.90 10.03 -10.06
CA LYS A 25 5.53 8.64 -10.28
C LYS A 25 6.01 7.72 -9.15
N ARG A 26 7.27 7.86 -8.73
CA ARG A 26 7.80 7.15 -7.55
C ARG A 26 7.01 7.49 -6.29
N SER A 27 6.76 8.78 -6.06
CA SER A 27 5.94 9.24 -4.93
C SER A 27 4.51 8.69 -4.98
N SER A 28 3.91 8.54 -6.17
CA SER A 28 2.60 7.92 -6.35
C SER A 28 2.58 6.50 -5.81
N VAL A 29 3.57 5.67 -6.15
CA VAL A 29 3.68 4.29 -5.64
C VAL A 29 3.77 4.28 -4.12
N SER A 30 4.62 5.15 -3.56
CA SER A 30 4.82 5.21 -2.11
C SER A 30 3.56 5.69 -1.38
N ARG A 31 2.81 6.67 -1.93
CA ARG A 31 1.52 7.10 -1.36
C ARG A 31 0.44 6.03 -1.50
N ALA A 32 0.38 5.32 -2.62
CA ALA A 32 -0.55 4.20 -2.80
C ALA A 32 -0.31 3.13 -1.73
N TYR A 33 0.95 2.71 -1.56
CA TYR A 33 1.36 1.75 -0.54
C TYR A 33 1.00 2.19 0.88
N TYR A 34 1.41 3.40 1.30
CA TYR A 34 1.16 3.84 2.67
C TYR A 34 -0.33 3.98 2.99
N GLY A 35 -1.13 4.44 2.03
CA GLY A 35 -2.59 4.55 2.18
C GLY A 35 -3.19 3.19 2.51
N VAL A 36 -3.02 2.20 1.63
CA VAL A 36 -3.62 0.87 1.83
C VAL A 36 -2.98 0.10 2.98
N TYR A 37 -1.66 0.19 3.17
CA TYR A 37 -1.01 -0.47 4.30
C TYR A 37 -1.56 0.03 5.64
N CYS A 38 -1.77 1.33 5.79
CA CYS A 38 -2.27 1.87 7.05
C CYS A 38 -3.75 1.55 7.28
N LEU A 39 -4.58 1.56 6.23
CA LEU A 39 -5.96 1.08 6.32
C LEU A 39 -5.99 -0.40 6.74
N SER A 40 -5.22 -1.25 6.05
CA SER A 40 -5.11 -2.68 6.33
C SER A 40 -4.58 -2.96 7.74
N ARG A 41 -3.54 -2.24 8.17
CA ARG A 41 -2.98 -2.37 9.53
C ARG A 41 -4.01 -1.98 10.58
N ASN A 42 -4.71 -0.87 10.39
CA ASN A 42 -5.68 -0.39 11.38
C ASN A 42 -6.85 -1.38 11.54
N TYR A 43 -7.36 -1.93 10.43
CA TYR A 43 -8.35 -3.00 10.48
C TYR A 43 -7.80 -4.23 11.24
N ALA A 44 -6.60 -4.72 10.89
CA ALA A 44 -6.01 -5.88 11.57
C ALA A 44 -5.85 -5.64 13.08
N ILE A 45 -5.41 -4.45 13.50
CA ILE A 45 -5.33 -4.07 14.92
C ILE A 45 -6.71 -4.08 15.58
N SER A 46 -7.74 -3.57 14.91
CA SER A 46 -9.11 -3.60 15.43
C SER A 46 -9.64 -5.03 15.62
N GLN A 47 -9.11 -5.99 14.85
CA GLN A 47 -9.41 -7.42 14.96
C GLN A 47 -8.48 -8.17 15.93
N GLY A 48 -7.66 -7.47 16.71
CA GLY A 48 -6.81 -8.06 17.75
C GLY A 48 -5.35 -8.28 17.37
N LEU A 49 -4.88 -7.82 16.20
CA LEU A 49 -3.45 -7.84 15.88
C LEU A 49 -2.67 -6.89 16.81
N ALA A 50 -1.64 -7.38 17.48
CA ALA A 50 -0.82 -6.58 18.37
C ALA A 50 -0.07 -5.46 17.64
N ASN A 51 -0.13 -4.23 18.17
CA ASN A 51 0.57 -3.09 17.61
C ASN A 51 2.02 -2.99 18.11
N THR A 52 2.95 -3.64 17.40
CA THR A 52 4.38 -3.69 17.80
C THR A 52 5.19 -2.45 17.40
N ARG A 53 4.62 -1.50 16.64
CA ARG A 53 5.28 -0.27 16.13
C ARG A 53 6.69 -0.50 15.54
N SER A 54 6.92 -1.64 14.89
CA SER A 54 8.23 -2.01 14.34
C SER A 54 8.15 -2.33 12.85
N SER A 55 9.30 -2.46 12.18
CA SER A 55 9.36 -2.91 10.78
C SER A 55 8.74 -4.31 10.57
N ARG A 56 8.70 -5.13 11.63
CA ARG A 56 8.02 -6.43 11.64
C ARG A 56 6.52 -6.31 11.36
N MET A 57 5.91 -5.17 11.69
CA MET A 57 4.49 -4.91 11.48
C MET A 57 4.05 -5.14 10.03
N HIS A 58 4.91 -4.85 9.05
CA HIS A 58 4.61 -5.13 7.65
C HIS A 58 4.39 -6.63 7.38
N ARG A 59 5.19 -7.49 8.02
CA ARG A 59 5.05 -8.95 7.92
C ARG A 59 3.82 -9.42 8.69
N ASP A 60 3.63 -8.93 9.91
CA ASP A 60 2.52 -9.35 10.77
C ASP A 60 1.15 -9.02 10.13
N VAL A 61 1.03 -7.84 9.51
CA VAL A 61 -0.19 -7.45 8.76
C VAL A 61 -0.41 -8.36 7.55
N ALA A 62 0.64 -8.66 6.76
CA ALA A 62 0.50 -9.59 5.63
C ALA A 62 0.10 -11.01 6.09
N THR A 63 0.69 -11.50 7.18
CA THR A 63 0.34 -12.80 7.79
C THR A 63 -1.12 -12.82 8.23
N PHE A 64 -1.60 -11.77 8.89
CA PHE A 64 -3.00 -11.66 9.32
C PHE A 64 -3.97 -11.88 8.16
N TYR A 65 -3.77 -11.19 7.03
CA TYR A 65 -4.65 -11.34 5.86
C TYR A 65 -4.43 -12.66 5.09
N ASN A 66 -3.30 -13.34 5.27
CA ASN A 66 -3.03 -14.61 4.60
C ASN A 66 -3.66 -15.82 5.31
N GLN A 67 -4.19 -15.65 6.53
CA GLN A 67 -4.82 -16.72 7.32
C GLN A 67 -6.15 -17.19 6.72
N ARG A 68 -6.82 -16.36 5.91
CA ARG A 68 -8.12 -16.66 5.32
C ARG A 68 -8.11 -16.49 3.80
N ALA A 69 -8.89 -17.31 3.11
CA ALA A 69 -8.88 -17.36 1.65
C ALA A 69 -9.40 -16.05 1.04
N GLU A 70 -10.44 -15.47 1.63
CA GLU A 70 -11.11 -14.25 1.19
C GLU A 70 -10.22 -13.02 1.27
N THR A 71 -9.27 -12.99 2.21
CA THR A 71 -8.35 -11.86 2.38
C THR A 71 -6.95 -12.09 1.83
N ARG A 72 -6.63 -13.28 1.33
CA ARG A 72 -5.29 -13.62 0.82
C ARG A 72 -4.82 -12.69 -0.30
N ILE A 73 -5.76 -12.16 -1.08
CA ILE A 73 -5.45 -11.18 -2.14
C ILE A 73 -4.86 -9.89 -1.56
N ILE A 74 -5.31 -9.44 -0.39
CA ILE A 74 -4.80 -8.26 0.31
C ILE A 74 -3.34 -8.50 0.71
N ALA A 75 -3.02 -9.66 1.29
CA ALA A 75 -1.64 -10.01 1.66
C ALA A 75 -0.72 -10.00 0.43
N THR A 76 -1.19 -10.56 -0.68
CA THR A 76 -0.44 -10.62 -1.95
C THR A 76 -0.14 -9.22 -2.49
N TYR A 77 -1.14 -8.34 -2.53
CA TYR A 77 -0.98 -6.98 -3.05
C TYR A 77 -0.20 -6.07 -2.10
N LEU A 78 -0.34 -6.23 -0.78
CA LEU A 78 0.51 -5.52 0.18
C LEU A 78 2.00 -5.85 -0.01
N GLY A 79 2.32 -7.13 -0.25
CA GLY A 79 3.68 -7.57 -0.58
C GLY A 79 4.20 -6.89 -1.85
N ARG A 80 3.46 -7.00 -2.96
CA ARG A 80 3.84 -6.40 -4.26
C ARG A 80 4.01 -4.88 -4.17
N LEU A 81 3.11 -4.19 -3.48
CA LEU A 81 3.18 -2.74 -3.29
C LEU A 81 4.39 -2.35 -2.45
N ARG A 82 4.73 -3.12 -1.42
CA ARG A 82 5.94 -2.88 -0.62
C ARG A 82 7.20 -3.01 -1.47
N ASP A 83 7.28 -4.05 -2.30
CA ASP A 83 8.42 -4.27 -3.18
C ASP A 83 8.56 -3.14 -4.21
N ASN A 84 7.46 -2.75 -4.85
CA ASN A 84 7.45 -1.62 -5.79
C ASN A 84 7.83 -0.31 -5.11
N ARG A 85 7.33 -0.06 -3.89
CA ARG A 85 7.68 1.12 -3.10
C ARG A 85 9.16 1.13 -2.75
N ASN A 86 9.73 -0.01 -2.34
CA ASN A 86 11.16 -0.07 -2.04
C ASN A 86 12.01 0.26 -3.27
N LYS A 87 11.67 -0.28 -4.45
CA LYS A 87 12.35 0.07 -5.71
C LYS A 87 12.23 1.57 -6.01
N CYS A 88 11.01 2.11 -5.91
CA CYS A 88 10.77 3.53 -6.19
C CYS A 88 11.50 4.47 -5.22
N ASP A 89 11.58 4.10 -3.94
CA ASP A 89 12.16 4.94 -2.89
C ASP A 89 13.70 4.86 -2.83
N TYR A 90 14.31 3.73 -3.24
CA TYR A 90 15.74 3.48 -2.99
C TYR A 90 16.60 3.14 -4.21
N ASP A 91 16.02 2.71 -5.34
CA ASP A 91 16.83 2.38 -6.52
C ASP A 91 17.13 3.64 -7.32
N ASP A 92 18.40 3.86 -7.70
CA ASP A 92 18.81 5.00 -8.53
C ASP A 92 18.08 5.02 -9.88
N SER A 93 17.76 3.84 -10.42
CA SER A 93 17.02 3.68 -11.68
C SER A 93 15.91 2.65 -11.55
N VAL A 94 14.73 2.97 -12.06
CA VAL A 94 13.56 2.10 -12.03
C VAL A 94 13.06 1.89 -13.46
N SER A 95 13.29 0.70 -13.99
CA SER A 95 12.79 0.32 -15.31
C SER A 95 11.27 0.14 -15.29
N ASN A 96 10.61 0.50 -16.40
CA ASN A 96 9.16 0.36 -16.58
C ASN A 96 8.31 1.10 -15.53
N LEU A 97 8.78 2.25 -15.02
CA LEU A 97 8.11 2.98 -13.94
C LEU A 97 6.63 3.28 -14.22
N ASN A 98 6.27 3.62 -15.47
CA ASN A 98 4.86 3.87 -15.83
C ASN A 98 3.98 2.65 -15.53
N ASN A 99 4.45 1.45 -15.88
CA ASN A 99 3.72 0.21 -15.62
C ASN A 99 3.65 -0.10 -14.13
N ILE A 100 4.74 0.15 -13.39
CA ILE A 100 4.77 0.00 -11.93
C ILE A 100 3.71 0.90 -11.29
N VAL A 101 3.61 2.17 -11.70
CA VAL A 101 2.59 3.11 -11.19
C VAL A 101 1.17 2.60 -11.45
N ILE A 102 0.87 2.21 -12.70
CA ILE A 102 -0.46 1.72 -13.08
C ILE A 102 -0.84 0.49 -12.24
N LEU A 103 0.03 -0.51 -12.19
CA LEU A 103 -0.22 -1.74 -11.45
C LEU A 103 -0.33 -1.47 -9.94
N SER A 104 0.48 -0.59 -9.38
CA SER A 104 0.41 -0.23 -7.97
C SER A 104 -0.90 0.49 -7.61
N LEU A 105 -1.41 1.36 -8.48
CA LEU A 105 -2.72 1.99 -8.25
C LEU A 105 -3.87 0.98 -8.35
N GLN A 106 -3.83 0.08 -9.33
CA GLN A 106 -4.83 -1.00 -9.47
C GLN A 106 -4.83 -1.92 -8.25
N GLN A 107 -3.65 -2.34 -7.79
CA GLN A 107 -3.51 -3.17 -6.59
C GLN A 107 -3.99 -2.45 -5.33
N ALA A 108 -3.74 -1.15 -5.21
CA ALA A 108 -4.24 -0.36 -4.09
C ALA A 108 -5.77 -0.28 -4.11
N ASP A 109 -6.38 -0.04 -5.28
CA ASP A 109 -7.84 -0.02 -5.43
C ASP A 109 -8.47 -1.38 -5.11
N GLU A 110 -7.84 -2.48 -5.55
CA GLU A 110 -8.30 -3.84 -5.19
C GLU A 110 -8.19 -4.11 -3.70
N ILE A 111 -7.13 -3.65 -3.01
CA ILE A 111 -7.06 -3.78 -1.54
C ILE A 111 -8.23 -3.03 -0.89
N VAL A 112 -8.51 -1.78 -1.31
CA VAL A 112 -9.62 -1.00 -0.74
C VAL A 112 -10.95 -1.71 -0.94
N LYS A 113 -11.18 -2.28 -2.13
CA LYS A 113 -12.41 -3.00 -2.47
C LYS A 113 -12.61 -4.27 -1.63
N ASN A 114 -11.53 -4.98 -1.33
CA ASN A 114 -11.57 -6.26 -0.61
C ASN A 114 -11.35 -6.09 0.91
N LEU A 115 -11.06 -4.88 1.39
CA LEU A 115 -10.85 -4.63 2.80
C LEU A 115 -12.18 -4.83 3.56
N PRO A 116 -12.23 -5.67 4.59
CA PRO A 116 -13.47 -5.83 5.34
C PRO A 116 -13.81 -4.56 6.13
N THR A 117 -15.10 -4.28 6.26
CA THR A 117 -15.66 -3.14 7.03
C THR A 117 -15.99 -3.53 8.45
#